data_AF-A0A2D6LT45-F1
#
_entry.id   AF-A0A2D6LT45-F1
#
_cell.length_a   1.000
_cell.length_b   1.000
_cell.length_c   1.000
_cell.angle_alpha   90.00
_cell.angle_beta   90.00
_cell.angle_gamma   90.00
#
_symmetry.space_group_name_H-M   'P 1'
#
loop_
_entity.id
_entity.type
_entity.pdbx_description
1 polymer ?
#
loop_
_entity_poly.entity_id
_entity_poly.type
_entity_poly.pdbx_seq_one_letter_code
_entity_poly.pdbx_strand_id
1 'polypeptide(L)'
;MIVGQRNINETNFSLHQMPAPPRDKNAKEKSKRFSATEVGWDSHNSITMAVDKKGFIHLSGNMHVDSLTYFRTQKPNDITTLKQYFPMVGPNELKATYPKFMMTKDDQLIFHYRDGGSGNGNEIYNIYDTESQTWSRMLDVPLTDGQGLMNAYQSQPELREDGWYHVYWVWRDTPDCSTNHDLSYMKSPDLKNWYNAFDQSITLPATIDQKSLIVDPIPPKGGIINLAAKLCFDRHKTPLFVYHKYDEDGNLQLYIAKKSDQKWEYNVITDWDYRWEFSGRGSIKNEFTIKSFNRRSDDQYEVGYWHIKYGDGTILLDGDLNPIGKVLKSEKLFSRRFNDSSVKVEGDFPGLQVISTNDKGESSELGVRYALKWETLGSNRDKPREKPWPSPSSLYLYKIKTNN
;
A
#
# COMPACT_ATOMS: atom_id res chain seq x y z
N MET A 1 16.15 14.98 3.58
CA MET A 1 14.81 14.91 2.98
C MET A 1 14.57 16.24 2.29
N ILE A 2 14.06 16.22 1.07
CA ILE A 2 13.79 17.41 0.28
C ILE A 2 12.32 17.34 -0.16
N VAL A 3 11.57 18.42 0.03
CA VAL A 3 10.20 18.56 -0.44
C VAL A 3 10.19 19.57 -1.57
N GLY A 4 9.57 19.22 -2.70
CA GLY A 4 9.39 20.10 -3.84
C GLY A 4 7.93 20.51 -4.00
N GLN A 5 7.68 21.78 -4.27
CA GLN A 5 6.36 22.33 -4.56
C GLN A 5 6.43 23.23 -5.79
N ARG A 6 5.39 23.23 -6.63
CA ARG A 6 5.24 24.18 -7.73
C ARG A 6 3.76 24.40 -8.04
N ASN A 7 3.44 25.52 -8.64
CA ASN A 7 2.15 25.67 -9.31
C ASN A 7 2.16 24.90 -10.65
N ILE A 8 1.00 24.41 -11.10
CA ILE A 8 0.92 23.57 -12.31
C ILE A 8 1.35 24.34 -13.57
N ASN A 9 1.15 25.66 -13.60
CA ASN A 9 1.55 26.55 -14.68
C ASN A 9 3.04 26.96 -14.64
N GLU A 10 3.79 26.56 -13.61
CA GLU A 10 5.22 26.83 -13.48
C GLU A 10 6.04 25.65 -14.00
N THR A 11 7.25 25.93 -14.47
CA THR A 11 8.19 24.90 -14.93
C THR A 11 9.05 24.36 -13.78
N ASN A 12 9.44 25.22 -12.84
CA ASN A 12 10.40 24.89 -11.78
C ASN A 12 9.71 24.53 -10.47
N PHE A 13 10.35 23.64 -9.69
CA PHE A 13 9.97 23.38 -8.30
C PHE A 13 10.71 24.32 -7.35
N SER A 14 9.96 24.90 -6.41
CA SER A 14 10.49 25.41 -5.15
C SER A 14 10.91 24.22 -4.29
N LEU A 15 12.16 24.19 -3.86
CA LEU A 15 12.70 23.10 -3.05
C LEU A 15 12.94 23.56 -1.61
N HIS A 16 12.46 22.78 -0.65
CA HIS A 16 12.79 22.94 0.76
C HIS A 16 13.57 21.72 1.23
N GLN A 17 14.86 21.90 1.51
CA GLN A 17 15.71 20.90 2.12
C GLN A 17 15.64 21.03 3.64
N MET A 18 15.08 20.02 4.30
CA MET A 18 15.03 20.01 5.76
C MET A 18 16.42 19.74 6.34
N PRO A 19 16.82 20.44 7.43
CA PRO A 19 18.09 20.17 8.12
C PRO A 19 18.20 18.71 8.54
N ALA A 20 19.41 18.16 8.50
CA ALA A 20 19.73 16.79 8.94
C ALA A 20 20.68 16.81 10.15
N PRO A 21 20.29 17.40 11.29
CA PRO A 21 21.12 17.39 12.47
C PRO A 21 21.30 15.95 12.96
N PRO A 22 22.47 15.62 13.56
CA PRO A 22 22.61 14.40 14.32
C PRO A 22 21.53 14.35 15.42
N ARG A 23 20.93 13.18 15.63
CA ARG A 23 20.00 12.99 16.76
C ARG A 23 20.76 13.11 18.08
N ASP A 24 20.12 13.76 19.05
CA ASP A 24 20.64 13.85 20.41
C ASP A 24 20.72 12.46 21.03
N LYS A 25 21.91 12.08 21.51
CA LYS A 25 22.17 10.78 22.15
C LYS A 25 21.41 10.61 23.45
N ASN A 26 20.96 11.71 24.07
CA ASN A 26 20.18 11.70 25.30
C ASN A 26 18.67 11.85 25.05
N ALA A 27 18.22 11.97 23.79
CA ALA A 27 16.81 12.05 23.49
C ALA A 27 16.09 10.76 23.92
N LYS A 28 14.86 10.92 24.41
CA LYS A 28 13.99 9.78 24.78
C LYS A 28 13.71 8.84 23.60
N GLU A 29 13.87 9.34 22.38
CA GLU A 29 13.71 8.63 21.11
C GLU A 29 14.87 7.63 20.90
N LYS A 30 14.63 6.35 21.22
CA LYS A 30 15.58 5.27 20.98
C LYS A 30 15.65 4.96 19.48
N SER A 31 16.56 5.63 18.77
CA SER A 31 16.79 5.45 17.33
C SER A 31 18.19 4.92 17.04
N LYS A 32 18.33 4.04 16.05
CA LYS A 32 19.65 3.58 15.56
C LYS A 32 20.21 4.47 14.44
N ARG A 33 19.50 5.54 14.07
CA ARG A 33 19.80 6.36 12.89
C ARG A 33 20.45 7.68 13.25
N PHE A 34 21.18 8.23 12.28
CA PHE A 34 21.88 9.48 12.42
C PHE A 34 20.93 10.70 12.50
N SER A 35 19.93 10.79 11.63
CA SER A 35 19.01 11.93 11.57
C SER A 35 17.58 11.51 11.22
N ALA A 36 16.59 12.31 11.62
CA ALA A 36 15.19 12.12 11.26
C ALA A 36 14.95 12.35 9.75
N THR A 37 15.72 13.25 9.14
CA THR A 37 15.52 13.69 7.75
C THR A 37 16.55 13.09 6.78
N GLU A 38 17.54 12.35 7.25
CA GLU A 38 18.48 11.62 6.38
C GLU A 38 18.00 10.19 6.18
N VAL A 39 17.78 9.80 4.92
CA VAL A 39 17.20 8.50 4.57
C VAL A 39 18.29 7.59 4.03
N GLY A 40 18.43 6.41 4.64
CA GLY A 40 19.39 5.39 4.21
C GLY A 40 18.85 4.50 3.09
N TRP A 41 19.57 3.41 2.81
CA TRP A 41 19.26 2.45 1.73
C TRP A 41 18.17 1.43 2.08
N ASP A 42 17.56 1.50 3.26
CA ASP A 42 16.54 0.56 3.71
C ASP A 42 15.15 0.93 3.17
N SER A 43 14.58 0.10 2.28
CA SER A 43 13.26 0.32 1.65
C SER A 43 12.09 0.42 2.63
N HIS A 44 12.23 -0.05 3.87
CA HIS A 44 11.20 0.12 4.91
C HIS A 44 11.05 1.58 5.34
N ASN A 45 12.10 2.39 5.17
CA ASN A 45 12.16 3.82 5.50
C ASN A 45 11.41 4.71 4.49
N SER A 46 10.34 4.18 3.88
CA SER A 46 9.45 4.90 2.98
C SER A 46 8.97 6.24 3.56
N ILE A 47 8.65 7.18 2.67
CA ILE A 47 8.14 8.51 3.00
C ILE A 47 6.73 8.64 2.45
N THR A 48 5.84 9.22 3.24
CA THR A 48 4.47 9.52 2.90
C THR A 48 4.14 10.98 3.20
N MET A 49 3.20 11.52 2.44
CA MET A 49 2.74 12.90 2.56
C MET A 49 1.23 12.96 2.31
N ALA A 50 0.56 13.89 2.97
CA ALA A 50 -0.84 14.26 2.74
C ALA A 50 -1.04 15.77 2.93
N VAL A 51 -2.17 16.28 2.44
CA VAL A 51 -2.62 17.65 2.65
C VAL A 51 -3.96 17.56 3.36
N ASP A 52 -4.12 18.25 4.49
CA ASP A 52 -5.40 18.28 5.19
C ASP A 52 -6.38 19.30 4.57
N LYS A 53 -7.64 19.29 5.03
CA LYS A 53 -8.71 20.16 4.53
C LYS A 53 -8.44 21.66 4.67
N LYS A 54 -7.45 22.08 5.48
CA LYS A 54 -7.03 23.49 5.61
C LYS A 54 -5.75 23.79 4.83
N GLY A 55 -5.23 22.83 4.06
CA GLY A 55 -4.04 23.00 3.24
C GLY A 55 -2.72 22.82 3.99
N PHE A 56 -2.71 22.35 5.24
CA PHE A 56 -1.42 22.01 5.87
C PHE A 56 -0.87 20.73 5.27
N ILE A 57 0.44 20.73 5.02
CA ILE A 57 1.14 19.59 4.45
C ILE A 57 1.70 18.76 5.61
N HIS A 58 1.33 17.50 5.64
CA HIS A 58 1.75 16.49 6.61
C HIS A 58 2.76 15.57 5.95
N LEU A 59 3.91 15.37 6.58
CA LEU A 59 4.99 14.54 6.07
C LEU A 59 5.46 13.59 7.16
N SER A 60 5.58 12.31 6.84
CA SER A 60 6.12 11.32 7.76
C SER A 60 6.86 10.26 6.96
N GLY A 61 7.86 9.64 7.55
CA GLY A 61 8.67 8.70 6.82
C GLY A 61 9.94 8.38 7.54
N ASN A 62 10.78 7.60 6.86
CA ASN A 62 12.06 7.19 7.41
C ASN A 62 11.82 6.56 8.77
N MET A 63 11.20 5.38 8.84
CA MET A 63 10.94 4.62 10.07
C MET A 63 10.94 3.11 9.80
N HIS A 64 11.80 2.38 10.50
CA HIS A 64 11.81 0.91 10.52
C HIS A 64 12.14 0.42 11.92
N VAL A 65 11.08 0.12 12.69
CA VAL A 65 11.15 -0.17 14.13
C VAL A 65 11.90 0.94 14.88
N ASP A 66 11.50 2.19 14.61
CA ASP A 66 12.19 3.40 15.09
C ASP A 66 11.18 4.41 15.66
N SER A 67 11.67 5.46 16.31
CA SER A 67 10.82 6.53 16.85
C SER A 67 10.09 7.28 15.73
N LEU A 68 8.83 7.61 16.01
CA LEU A 68 7.93 8.24 15.06
C LEU A 68 8.52 9.57 14.58
N THR A 69 8.60 9.74 13.26
CA THR A 69 9.10 10.95 12.62
C THR A 69 7.97 11.59 11.82
N TYR A 70 7.54 12.78 12.25
CA TYR A 70 6.42 13.50 11.66
C TYR A 70 6.69 15.00 11.61
N PHE A 71 6.28 15.60 10.49
CA PHE A 71 6.38 17.01 10.22
C PHE A 71 5.03 17.54 9.74
N ARG A 72 4.75 18.80 10.06
CA ARG A 72 3.62 19.56 9.53
C ARG A 72 4.07 20.96 9.17
N THR A 73 3.51 21.54 8.12
CA THR A 73 3.72 22.97 7.85
C THR A 73 3.10 23.82 8.96
N GLN A 74 3.70 24.98 9.23
CA GLN A 74 3.12 25.97 10.15
C GLN A 74 2.16 26.92 9.43
N LYS A 75 2.23 26.98 8.09
CA LYS A 75 1.30 27.70 7.24
C LYS A 75 0.71 26.76 6.18
N PRO A 76 -0.57 26.90 5.81
CA PRO A 76 -1.13 26.18 4.68
C PRO A 76 -0.34 26.39 3.40
N ASN A 77 -0.14 25.32 2.63
CA ASN A 77 0.48 25.32 1.31
C ASN A 77 1.92 25.91 1.24
N ASP A 78 2.65 25.95 2.36
CA ASP A 78 4.01 26.50 2.41
C ASP A 78 5.01 25.48 2.96
N ILE A 79 5.66 24.75 2.05
CA ILE A 79 6.65 23.72 2.38
C ILE A 79 7.86 24.26 3.16
N THR A 80 8.13 25.56 3.13
CA THR A 80 9.28 26.15 3.84
C THR A 80 9.07 26.23 5.34
N THR A 81 7.82 26.04 5.79
CA THR A 81 7.42 26.09 7.20
C THR A 81 7.26 24.71 7.81
N LEU A 82 7.77 23.65 7.17
CA LEU A 82 7.77 22.29 7.74
C LEU A 82 8.51 22.27 9.08
N LYS A 83 7.80 21.85 10.13
CA LYS A 83 8.34 21.70 11.48
C LYS A 83 8.11 20.28 11.97
N GLN A 84 9.10 19.71 12.67
CA GLN A 84 8.97 18.39 13.28
C GLN A 84 8.10 18.45 14.53
N TYR A 85 7.25 17.45 14.72
CA TYR A 85 6.42 17.25 15.90
C TYR A 85 6.62 15.81 16.43
N PHE A 86 6.96 15.69 17.70
CA PHE A 86 7.02 14.43 18.41
C PHE A 86 6.72 14.66 19.90
N PRO A 87 5.89 13.83 20.55
CA PRO A 87 5.09 12.75 19.94
C PRO A 87 3.90 13.28 19.12
N MET A 88 3.22 12.41 18.38
CA MET A 88 1.86 12.70 17.88
C MET A 88 0.84 12.62 19.03
N VAL A 89 0.78 11.47 19.68
CA VAL A 89 -0.10 11.14 20.81
C VAL A 89 0.72 10.67 22.03
N GLY A 90 1.78 9.88 21.81
CA GLY A 90 2.76 9.49 22.84
C GLY A 90 2.99 7.97 22.95
N PRO A 91 1.99 7.19 23.39
CA PRO A 91 2.12 5.73 23.48
C PRO A 91 2.28 5.07 22.09
N ASN A 92 3.02 3.97 22.01
CA ASN A 92 3.25 3.20 20.78
C ASN A 92 3.99 3.97 19.68
N GLU A 93 4.86 4.94 19.98
CA GLU A 93 5.53 5.76 18.96
C GLU A 93 7.05 5.58 18.90
N LEU A 94 7.60 4.60 19.62
CA LEU A 94 9.06 4.37 19.68
C LEU A 94 9.53 3.22 18.76
N LYS A 95 8.60 2.48 18.14
CA LYS A 95 8.88 1.33 17.26
C LYS A 95 8.02 1.37 15.98
N ALA A 96 7.82 2.55 15.42
CA ALA A 96 7.02 2.78 14.23
C ALA A 96 7.67 2.25 12.95
N THR A 97 6.83 1.75 12.03
CA THR A 97 7.18 1.36 10.65
C THR A 97 5.98 1.62 9.73
N TYR A 98 6.23 1.83 8.42
CA TYR A 98 5.20 1.95 7.38
C TYR A 98 4.13 3.04 7.61
N PRO A 99 4.54 4.31 7.75
CA PRO A 99 3.58 5.38 7.92
C PRO A 99 2.70 5.55 6.69
N LYS A 100 1.40 5.75 6.91
CA LYS A 100 0.42 6.08 5.88
C LYS A 100 -0.52 7.16 6.37
N PHE A 101 -0.88 8.05 5.45
CA PHE A 101 -1.98 8.98 5.64
C PHE A 101 -3.19 8.48 4.85
N MET A 102 -4.39 8.71 5.38
CA MET A 102 -5.66 8.54 4.66
C MET A 102 -6.67 9.60 5.10
N MET A 103 -7.65 9.85 4.24
CA MET A 103 -8.81 10.65 4.57
C MET A 103 -9.98 9.74 4.91
N THR A 104 -10.78 10.12 5.90
CA THR A 104 -12.13 9.57 6.07
C THR A 104 -13.06 10.13 5.01
N LYS A 105 -14.25 9.54 4.88
CA LYS A 105 -15.38 10.06 4.10
C LYS A 105 -15.86 11.46 4.53
N ASP A 106 -15.46 11.89 5.73
CA ASP A 106 -15.77 13.20 6.31
C ASP A 106 -14.55 14.15 6.26
N ASP A 107 -13.58 13.87 5.39
CA ASP A 107 -12.34 14.62 5.18
C ASP A 107 -11.48 14.82 6.44
N GLN A 108 -11.55 13.88 7.39
CA GLN A 108 -10.63 13.85 8.53
C GLN A 108 -9.37 13.08 8.18
N LEU A 109 -8.22 13.64 8.53
CA LEU A 109 -6.93 13.00 8.28
C LEU A 109 -6.65 11.94 9.35
N ILE A 110 -6.33 10.73 8.91
CA ILE A 110 -5.89 9.62 9.73
C ILE A 110 -4.42 9.36 9.44
N PHE A 111 -3.68 9.01 10.49
CA PHE A 111 -2.33 8.49 10.41
C PHE A 111 -2.28 7.06 10.90
N HIS A 112 -1.85 6.18 10.01
CA HIS A 112 -1.67 4.76 10.25
C HIS A 112 -0.18 4.43 10.28
N TYR A 113 0.22 3.59 11.23
CA TYR A 113 1.56 3.01 11.28
C TYR A 113 1.56 1.71 12.07
N ARG A 114 2.59 0.88 11.86
CA ARG A 114 2.81 -0.34 12.64
C ARG A 114 3.74 -0.06 13.81
N ASP A 115 3.30 -0.36 15.03
CA ASP A 115 4.13 -0.35 16.24
C ASP A 115 4.68 -1.76 16.52
N GLY A 116 6.00 -1.91 16.52
CA GLY A 116 6.66 -3.19 16.79
C GLY A 116 7.34 -3.83 15.57
N GLY A 117 7.75 -5.08 15.75
CA GLY A 117 8.59 -5.81 14.80
C GLY A 117 7.89 -6.99 14.12
N SER A 118 8.63 -7.76 13.32
CA SER A 118 8.12 -9.02 12.78
C SER A 118 7.79 -10.02 13.91
N GLY A 119 6.58 -10.56 13.92
CA GLY A 119 6.05 -11.47 14.95
C GLY A 119 5.42 -10.79 16.18
N ASN A 120 5.47 -9.45 16.27
CA ASN A 120 4.83 -8.67 17.32
C ASN A 120 4.63 -7.21 16.86
N GLY A 121 3.84 -7.03 15.81
CA GLY A 121 3.51 -5.73 15.22
C GLY A 121 2.02 -5.44 15.35
N ASN A 122 1.70 -4.27 15.89
CA ASN A 122 0.34 -3.77 16.09
C ASN A 122 0.03 -2.64 15.12
N GLU A 123 -1.16 -2.68 14.55
CA GLU A 123 -1.62 -1.70 13.57
C GLU A 123 -2.33 -0.54 14.29
N ILE A 124 -1.68 0.63 14.33
CA ILE A 124 -2.10 1.80 15.10
C ILE A 124 -2.71 2.85 14.16
N TYR A 125 -3.84 3.41 14.58
CA TYR A 125 -4.55 4.48 13.88
C TYR A 125 -4.74 5.68 14.80
N ASN A 126 -4.26 6.84 14.35
CA ASN A 126 -4.50 8.14 14.98
C ASN A 126 -5.39 8.97 14.06
N ILE A 127 -6.19 9.86 14.64
CA ILE A 127 -7.03 10.82 13.90
C ILE A 127 -6.61 12.24 14.23
N TYR A 128 -6.58 13.10 13.22
CA TYR A 128 -6.16 14.49 13.33
C TYR A 128 -7.37 15.42 13.38
N ASP A 129 -7.38 16.27 14.39
CA ASP A 129 -8.33 17.38 14.47
C ASP A 129 -7.67 18.64 13.88
N THR A 130 -8.19 19.08 12.73
CA THR A 130 -7.63 20.23 12.00
C THR A 130 -7.87 21.58 12.69
N GLU A 131 -8.83 21.67 13.62
CA GLU A 131 -9.15 22.91 14.33
C GLU A 131 -8.13 23.16 15.45
N SER A 132 -8.00 22.20 16.37
CA SER A 132 -7.01 22.20 17.46
C SER A 132 -5.60 21.91 16.99
N GLN A 133 -5.45 21.36 15.78
CA GLN A 133 -4.18 20.92 15.20
C GLN A 133 -3.47 19.82 16.03
N THR A 134 -4.25 18.91 16.61
CA THR A 134 -3.76 17.82 17.47
C THR A 134 -4.12 16.45 16.93
N TRP A 135 -3.33 15.44 17.31
CA TRP A 135 -3.61 14.03 17.05
C TRP A 135 -4.23 13.39 18.29
N SER A 136 -5.16 12.47 18.09
CA SER A 136 -5.68 11.58 19.12
C SER A 136 -5.66 10.14 18.63
N ARG A 137 -5.62 9.19 19.58
CA ARG A 137 -5.73 7.77 19.25
C ARG A 137 -7.15 7.49 18.75
N MET A 138 -7.28 6.79 17.63
CA MET A 138 -8.59 6.50 17.01
C MET A 138 -9.28 5.30 17.64
N LEU A 139 -8.50 4.30 18.05
CA LEU A 139 -8.95 3.03 18.62
C LEU A 139 -8.23 2.77 19.95
N ASP A 140 -8.97 2.36 20.97
CA ASP A 140 -8.41 2.06 22.30
C ASP A 140 -7.47 0.84 22.30
N VAL A 141 -7.66 -0.05 21.32
CA VAL A 141 -6.85 -1.24 21.06
C VAL A 141 -6.30 -1.20 19.62
N PRO A 142 -5.23 -1.95 19.30
CA PRO A 142 -4.81 -2.13 17.91
C PRO A 142 -5.92 -2.68 17.02
N LEU A 143 -5.85 -2.40 15.71
CA LEU A 143 -6.84 -2.93 14.77
C LEU A 143 -6.75 -4.47 14.64
N THR A 144 -5.53 -5.00 14.61
CA THR A 144 -5.23 -6.43 14.57
C THR A 144 -4.24 -6.77 15.68
N ASP A 145 -4.37 -7.95 16.27
CA ASP A 145 -3.43 -8.48 17.27
C ASP A 145 -3.09 -9.94 16.93
N GLY A 146 -1.81 -10.18 16.61
CA GLY A 146 -1.30 -11.52 16.35
C GLY A 146 -0.86 -12.27 17.61
N GLN A 147 -1.19 -11.74 18.80
CA GLN A 147 -1.00 -12.36 20.12
C GLN A 147 0.46 -12.77 20.41
N GLY A 148 1.42 -12.07 19.80
CA GLY A 148 2.85 -12.38 19.88
C GLY A 148 3.27 -13.65 19.12
N LEU A 149 2.38 -14.24 18.33
CA LEU A 149 2.61 -15.45 17.55
C LEU A 149 2.83 -15.15 16.06
N MET A 150 2.21 -14.08 15.55
CA MET A 150 2.18 -13.75 14.13
C MET A 150 1.96 -12.25 13.90
N ASN A 151 2.02 -11.82 12.64
CA ASN A 151 1.65 -10.47 12.23
C ASN A 151 0.57 -10.47 11.14
N ALA A 152 -0.34 -9.50 11.19
CA ALA A 152 -1.21 -9.19 10.07
C ALA A 152 -0.47 -8.33 9.03
N TYR A 153 -0.59 -8.68 7.75
CA TYR A 153 -0.15 -7.84 6.63
C TYR A 153 -1.37 -7.34 5.86
N GLN A 154 -1.86 -6.17 6.28
CA GLN A 154 -3.17 -5.66 5.85
C GLN A 154 -3.11 -4.66 4.70
N SER A 155 -4.18 -4.66 3.91
CA SER A 155 -4.55 -3.53 3.08
C SER A 155 -4.78 -2.30 3.96
N GLN A 156 -4.65 -1.12 3.36
CA GLN A 156 -5.18 0.07 4.00
C GLN A 156 -6.71 -0.03 4.02
N PRO A 157 -7.41 0.44 5.06
CA PRO A 157 -8.86 0.56 5.00
C PRO A 157 -9.27 1.45 3.84
N GLU A 158 -10.07 0.89 2.93
CA GLU A 158 -10.45 1.54 1.69
C GLU A 158 -11.96 1.79 1.69
N LEU A 159 -12.37 3.05 1.56
CA LEU A 159 -13.77 3.40 1.37
C LEU A 159 -14.21 2.92 -0.02
N ARG A 160 -15.28 2.12 -0.08
CA ARG A 160 -15.82 1.56 -1.32
C ARG A 160 -17.20 2.14 -1.64
N GLU A 161 -17.71 1.79 -2.81
CA GLU A 161 -18.97 2.29 -3.37
C GLU A 161 -20.24 1.88 -2.60
N ASP A 162 -20.12 1.00 -1.59
CA ASP A 162 -21.17 0.69 -0.61
C ASP A 162 -21.20 1.68 0.58
N GLY A 163 -20.22 2.58 0.66
CA GLY A 163 -20.08 3.56 1.73
C GLY A 163 -19.38 3.02 2.99
N TRP A 164 -18.82 1.81 2.92
CA TRP A 164 -18.08 1.18 4.00
C TRP A 164 -16.58 1.18 3.71
N TYR A 165 -15.79 1.08 4.77
CA TYR A 165 -14.35 0.85 4.70
C TYR A 165 -14.09 -0.65 4.74
N HIS A 166 -13.18 -1.11 3.87
CA HIS A 166 -12.85 -2.51 3.70
C HIS A 166 -11.39 -2.75 4.01
N VAL A 167 -11.10 -3.76 4.84
CA VAL A 167 -9.75 -4.18 5.19
C VAL A 167 -9.63 -5.68 4.98
N TYR A 168 -8.57 -6.10 4.31
CA TYR A 168 -8.21 -7.50 4.18
C TYR A 168 -6.73 -7.70 4.45
N TRP A 169 -6.36 -8.86 4.97
CA TRP A 169 -4.99 -9.16 5.36
C TRP A 169 -4.69 -10.64 5.23
N VAL A 170 -3.40 -10.97 5.32
CA VAL A 170 -2.94 -12.33 5.58
C VAL A 170 -2.17 -12.32 6.88
N TRP A 171 -2.19 -13.44 7.58
CA TRP A 171 -1.35 -13.66 8.76
C TRP A 171 0.01 -14.20 8.36
N ARG A 172 1.03 -14.00 9.20
CA ARG A 172 2.37 -14.54 9.01
C ARG A 172 3.02 -14.89 10.34
N ASP A 173 3.35 -16.16 10.53
CA ASP A 173 3.94 -16.68 11.76
C ASP A 173 5.34 -16.13 12.03
N THR A 174 6.19 -16.05 11.00
CA THR A 174 7.62 -15.73 11.16
C THR A 174 8.07 -14.62 10.20
N PRO A 175 9.31 -14.10 10.32
CA PRO A 175 9.83 -13.20 9.31
C PRO A 175 9.94 -13.80 7.89
N ASP A 176 9.85 -15.13 7.75
CA ASP A 176 9.85 -15.80 6.45
C ASP A 176 8.51 -15.61 5.73
N CYS A 177 8.55 -15.05 4.53
CA CYS A 177 7.37 -14.83 3.70
C CYS A 177 6.64 -16.13 3.29
N SER A 178 7.30 -17.29 3.30
CA SER A 178 6.62 -18.58 3.05
C SER A 178 5.64 -18.96 4.16
N THR A 179 5.72 -18.30 5.32
CA THR A 179 4.81 -18.53 6.45
C THR A 179 3.58 -17.64 6.43
N ASN A 180 3.25 -17.01 5.29
CA ASN A 180 1.94 -16.36 5.16
C ASN A 180 0.82 -17.39 5.09
N HIS A 181 -0.33 -17.07 5.66
CA HIS A 181 -1.50 -17.94 5.76
C HIS A 181 -2.79 -17.13 5.95
N ASP A 182 -3.94 -17.81 5.87
CA ASP A 182 -5.28 -17.32 6.20
C ASP A 182 -5.60 -15.92 5.64
N LEU A 183 -6.13 -15.87 4.42
CA LEU A 183 -6.69 -14.62 3.88
C LEU A 183 -7.91 -14.24 4.73
N SER A 184 -7.91 -13.03 5.26
CA SER A 184 -8.90 -12.53 6.22
C SER A 184 -9.46 -11.18 5.80
N TYR A 185 -10.66 -10.84 6.26
CA TYR A 185 -11.40 -9.64 5.85
C TYR A 185 -12.41 -9.16 6.90
N MET A 186 -12.54 -7.84 6.99
CA MET A 186 -13.61 -7.16 7.73
C MET A 186 -13.98 -5.83 7.06
N LYS A 187 -15.12 -5.28 7.45
CA LYS A 187 -15.60 -3.97 7.00
C LYS A 187 -16.10 -3.12 8.17
N SER A 188 -16.14 -1.81 7.97
CA SER A 188 -16.61 -0.85 8.97
C SER A 188 -17.30 0.35 8.32
N PRO A 189 -18.39 0.89 8.89
CA PRO A 189 -19.02 2.10 8.36
C PRO A 189 -18.30 3.39 8.81
N ASP A 190 -17.46 3.32 9.84
CA ASP A 190 -16.91 4.47 10.57
C ASP A 190 -15.47 4.27 11.08
N LEU A 191 -14.80 3.18 10.68
CA LEU A 191 -13.47 2.74 11.10
C LEU A 191 -13.34 2.42 12.61
N LYS A 192 -14.46 2.39 13.36
CA LYS A 192 -14.51 2.11 14.80
C LYS A 192 -15.30 0.85 15.10
N ASN A 193 -16.46 0.70 14.49
CA ASN A 193 -17.34 -0.45 14.61
C ASN A 193 -17.06 -1.39 13.43
N TRP A 194 -16.61 -2.62 13.72
CA TRP A 194 -16.17 -3.55 12.70
C TRP A 194 -17.09 -4.76 12.59
N TYR A 195 -17.22 -5.27 11.38
CA TYR A 195 -18.10 -6.37 11.02
C TYR A 195 -17.37 -7.33 10.10
N ASN A 196 -17.71 -8.62 10.20
CA ASN A 196 -17.23 -9.59 9.24
C ASN A 196 -17.97 -9.47 7.89
N ALA A 197 -17.65 -10.38 6.96
CA ALA A 197 -18.27 -10.40 5.64
C ALA A 197 -19.79 -10.62 5.66
N PHE A 198 -20.34 -11.16 6.75
CA PHE A 198 -21.73 -11.58 6.93
C PHE A 198 -22.50 -10.68 7.89
N ASP A 199 -22.04 -9.43 8.06
CA ASP A 199 -22.69 -8.38 8.84
C ASP A 199 -22.79 -8.66 10.35
N GLN A 200 -21.97 -9.59 10.85
CA GLN A 200 -21.85 -9.83 12.29
C GLN A 200 -20.78 -8.91 12.88
N SER A 201 -21.14 -8.18 13.94
CA SER A 201 -20.20 -7.32 14.66
C SER A 201 -19.05 -8.14 15.25
N ILE A 202 -17.85 -7.57 15.23
CA ILE A 202 -16.67 -8.15 15.89
C ILE A 202 -16.17 -7.22 16.99
N THR A 203 -15.51 -7.81 17.98
CA THR A 203 -14.79 -7.08 19.03
C THR A 203 -13.33 -6.97 18.61
N LEU A 204 -12.78 -5.75 18.65
CA LEU A 204 -11.36 -5.53 18.42
C LEU A 204 -10.51 -5.90 19.66
N PRO A 205 -9.23 -6.25 19.49
CA PRO A 205 -8.49 -6.37 18.23
C PRO A 205 -8.94 -7.57 17.39
N ALA A 206 -8.79 -7.49 16.06
CA ALA A 206 -9.00 -8.64 15.19
C ALA A 206 -7.90 -9.69 15.41
N THR A 207 -8.27 -10.93 15.77
CA THR A 207 -7.33 -12.04 16.03
C THR A 207 -7.61 -13.25 15.14
N ILE A 208 -6.64 -14.18 15.05
CA ILE A 208 -6.78 -15.43 14.28
C ILE A 208 -7.87 -16.36 14.81
N ASP A 209 -8.28 -16.22 16.08
CA ASP A 209 -9.33 -17.04 16.71
C ASP A 209 -10.73 -16.65 16.23
N GLN A 210 -10.91 -15.43 15.70
CA GLN A 210 -12.17 -14.96 15.14
C GLN A 210 -12.36 -15.52 13.72
N LYS A 211 -12.65 -16.83 13.62
CA LYS A 211 -12.75 -17.56 12.34
C LYS A 211 -13.76 -16.98 11.34
N SER A 212 -14.72 -16.20 11.80
CA SER A 212 -15.68 -15.51 10.93
C SER A 212 -15.04 -14.40 10.08
N LEU A 213 -13.81 -13.98 10.40
CA LEU A 213 -13.00 -13.05 9.62
C LEU A 213 -12.21 -13.73 8.49
N ILE A 214 -12.08 -15.06 8.48
CA ILE A 214 -11.29 -15.78 7.49
C ILE A 214 -12.10 -15.88 6.18
N VAL A 215 -11.51 -15.38 5.10
CA VAL A 215 -11.99 -15.57 3.73
C VAL A 215 -11.61 -16.95 3.25
N ASP A 216 -10.32 -17.31 3.27
CA ASP A 216 -9.81 -18.62 2.84
C ASP A 216 -8.70 -19.09 3.81
N PRO A 217 -8.85 -20.26 4.48
CA PRO A 217 -7.89 -20.77 5.45
C PRO A 217 -6.66 -21.42 4.79
N ILE A 218 -5.92 -20.63 4.01
CA ILE A 218 -4.72 -21.07 3.30
C ILE A 218 -3.62 -21.37 4.32
N PRO A 219 -3.01 -22.57 4.33
CA PRO A 219 -1.98 -22.89 5.31
C PRO A 219 -0.65 -22.17 5.01
N PRO A 220 0.26 -22.07 5.98
CA PRO A 220 1.66 -21.72 5.70
C PRO A 220 2.23 -22.58 4.57
N LYS A 221 3.02 -21.96 3.67
CA LYS A 221 3.51 -22.55 2.41
C LYS A 221 2.41 -22.92 1.41
N GLY A 222 1.18 -22.44 1.61
CA GLY A 222 0.06 -22.63 0.69
C GLY A 222 0.04 -21.67 -0.52
N GLY A 223 1.12 -20.91 -0.75
CA GLY A 223 1.28 -20.12 -1.98
C GLY A 223 0.67 -18.72 -1.96
N ILE A 224 0.20 -18.20 -0.82
CA ILE A 224 -0.24 -16.80 -0.69
C ILE A 224 0.89 -15.89 -0.20
N ILE A 225 1.10 -14.73 -0.83
CA ILE A 225 2.07 -13.71 -0.37
C ILE A 225 1.32 -12.56 0.33
N ASN A 226 2.04 -11.70 1.08
CA ASN A 226 1.40 -10.53 1.70
C ASN A 226 0.82 -9.57 0.66
N LEU A 227 -0.36 -9.02 0.94
CA LEU A 227 -1.08 -8.09 0.04
C LEU A 227 -1.38 -8.70 -1.35
N ALA A 228 -1.49 -10.03 -1.44
CA ALA A 228 -1.76 -10.78 -2.66
C ALA A 228 -3.21 -10.74 -3.15
N ALA A 229 -4.13 -10.16 -2.36
CA ALA A 229 -5.54 -10.11 -2.71
C ALA A 229 -5.95 -8.74 -3.27
N LYS A 230 -7.01 -8.74 -4.10
CA LYS A 230 -7.73 -7.55 -4.55
C LYS A 230 -9.22 -7.74 -4.29
N LEU A 231 -9.87 -6.70 -3.79
CA LEU A 231 -11.31 -6.64 -3.57
C LEU A 231 -12.01 -5.98 -4.76
N CYS A 232 -13.13 -6.58 -5.18
CA CYS A 232 -14.11 -6.02 -6.08
C CYS A 232 -15.52 -6.28 -5.51
N PHE A 233 -16.54 -5.68 -6.08
CA PHE A 233 -17.93 -5.95 -5.74
C PHE A 233 -18.71 -6.54 -6.90
N ASP A 234 -19.66 -7.40 -6.56
CA ASP A 234 -20.71 -7.81 -7.48
C ASP A 234 -21.74 -6.69 -7.72
N ARG A 235 -22.75 -6.98 -8.55
CA ARG A 235 -23.86 -6.06 -8.85
C ARG A 235 -24.68 -5.63 -7.62
N HIS A 236 -24.62 -6.40 -6.53
CA HIS A 236 -25.32 -6.16 -5.26
C HIS A 236 -24.42 -5.54 -4.18
N LYS A 237 -23.20 -5.12 -4.54
CA LYS A 237 -22.19 -4.60 -3.61
C LYS A 237 -21.71 -5.64 -2.60
N THR A 238 -21.75 -6.92 -2.97
CA THR A 238 -21.17 -8.01 -2.17
C THR A 238 -19.67 -8.12 -2.44
N PRO A 239 -18.83 -8.22 -1.40
CA PRO A 239 -17.39 -8.47 -1.53
C PRO A 239 -17.04 -9.71 -2.36
N LEU A 240 -16.19 -9.52 -3.35
CA LEU A 240 -15.50 -10.54 -4.13
C LEU A 240 -13.99 -10.36 -4.00
N PHE A 241 -13.25 -11.43 -3.76
CA PHE A 241 -11.79 -11.38 -3.74
C PHE A 241 -11.22 -12.13 -4.93
N VAL A 242 -10.14 -11.60 -5.51
CA VAL A 242 -9.19 -12.40 -6.28
C VAL A 242 -7.86 -12.42 -5.56
N TYR A 243 -7.22 -13.59 -5.50
CA TYR A 243 -5.96 -13.84 -4.81
C TYR A 243 -5.27 -15.04 -5.46
N HIS A 244 -4.07 -15.38 -4.99
CA HIS A 244 -3.37 -16.57 -5.44
C HIS A 244 -3.02 -17.50 -4.28
N LYS A 245 -3.00 -18.80 -4.58
CA LYS A 245 -2.53 -19.88 -3.72
C LYS A 245 -2.07 -21.06 -4.58
N TYR A 246 -1.52 -22.09 -3.96
CA TYR A 246 -1.21 -23.32 -4.67
C TYR A 246 -2.45 -24.20 -4.85
N ASP A 247 -2.54 -24.85 -6.01
CA ASP A 247 -3.46 -25.96 -6.24
C ASP A 247 -2.92 -27.29 -5.66
N GLU A 248 -3.61 -28.40 -5.93
CA GLU A 248 -3.25 -29.73 -5.43
C GLU A 248 -1.91 -30.23 -5.97
N ASP A 249 -1.53 -29.82 -7.18
CA ASP A 249 -0.23 -30.13 -7.81
C ASP A 249 0.89 -29.19 -7.33
N GLY A 250 0.54 -28.19 -6.52
CA GLY A 250 1.47 -27.23 -5.97
C GLY A 250 1.82 -26.09 -6.94
N ASN A 251 1.05 -25.90 -8.01
CA ASN A 251 1.20 -24.80 -8.96
C ASN A 251 0.44 -23.56 -8.46
N LEU A 252 0.98 -22.39 -8.78
CA LEU A 252 0.36 -21.12 -8.46
C LEU A 252 -0.87 -20.91 -9.34
N GLN A 253 -2.05 -20.77 -8.73
CA GLN A 253 -3.28 -20.41 -9.44
C GLN A 253 -3.91 -19.16 -8.86
N LEU A 254 -4.71 -18.49 -9.69
CA LEU A 254 -5.64 -17.46 -9.25
C LEU A 254 -6.96 -18.08 -8.81
N TYR A 255 -7.45 -17.63 -7.67
CA TYR A 255 -8.75 -18.01 -7.11
C TYR A 255 -9.62 -16.77 -6.93
N ILE A 256 -10.93 -16.96 -7.10
CA ILE A 256 -11.95 -15.99 -6.71
C ILE A 256 -12.73 -16.51 -5.51
N ALA A 257 -12.78 -15.73 -4.44
CA ALA A 257 -13.67 -15.98 -3.32
C ALA A 257 -14.94 -15.14 -3.46
N LYS A 258 -16.10 -15.79 -3.36
CA LYS A 258 -17.42 -15.16 -3.29
C LYS A 258 -18.17 -15.64 -2.06
N LYS A 259 -19.04 -14.79 -1.51
CA LYS A 259 -19.95 -15.21 -0.45
C LYS A 259 -21.02 -16.15 -1.02
N SER A 260 -21.34 -17.19 -0.26
CA SER A 260 -22.47 -18.10 -0.48
C SER A 260 -23.05 -18.43 0.88
N ASP A 261 -24.27 -17.96 1.16
CA ASP A 261 -24.88 -17.99 2.49
C ASP A 261 -23.96 -17.40 3.59
N GLN A 262 -23.57 -18.21 4.58
CA GLN A 262 -22.69 -17.87 5.71
C GLN A 262 -21.27 -18.43 5.54
N LYS A 263 -20.85 -18.71 4.30
CA LYS A 263 -19.52 -19.23 3.97
C LYS A 263 -18.95 -18.55 2.73
N TRP A 264 -17.66 -18.78 2.49
CA TRP A 264 -16.98 -18.43 1.27
C TRP A 264 -16.88 -19.64 0.34
N GLU A 265 -17.04 -19.40 -0.96
CA GLU A 265 -16.79 -20.35 -2.04
C GLU A 265 -15.63 -19.85 -2.90
N TYR A 266 -14.75 -20.76 -3.31
CA TYR A 266 -13.52 -20.42 -4.03
C TYR A 266 -13.50 -21.12 -5.39
N ASN A 267 -13.39 -20.36 -6.47
CA ASN A 267 -13.28 -20.88 -7.82
C ASN A 267 -11.90 -20.57 -8.39
N VAL A 268 -11.22 -21.59 -8.90
CA VAL A 268 -9.97 -21.40 -9.64
C VAL A 268 -10.28 -20.80 -11.02
N ILE A 269 -9.50 -19.81 -11.46
CA ILE A 269 -9.72 -19.09 -12.73
C ILE A 269 -8.53 -19.22 -13.72
N THR A 270 -7.54 -20.03 -13.36
CA THR A 270 -6.35 -20.30 -14.19
C THR A 270 -6.01 -21.78 -14.16
N ASP A 271 -5.27 -22.22 -15.17
CA ASP A 271 -4.68 -23.55 -15.27
C ASP A 271 -3.21 -23.38 -15.66
N TRP A 272 -2.42 -22.89 -14.72
CA TRP A 272 -1.01 -22.56 -14.94
C TRP A 272 -0.10 -23.68 -14.48
N ASP A 273 0.75 -24.16 -15.37
CA ASP A 273 1.88 -25.03 -15.03
C ASP A 273 3.09 -24.19 -14.57
N TYR A 274 3.02 -23.62 -13.37
CA TYR A 274 4.12 -22.85 -12.78
C TYR A 274 4.02 -22.77 -11.26
N ARG A 275 5.14 -22.98 -10.56
CA ARG A 275 5.26 -22.79 -9.11
C ARG A 275 6.19 -21.64 -8.78
N TRP A 276 5.65 -20.58 -8.18
CA TRP A 276 6.45 -19.53 -7.57
C TRP A 276 6.85 -19.91 -6.14
N GLU A 277 7.95 -20.65 -5.99
CA GLU A 277 8.47 -21.04 -4.66
C GLU A 277 9.18 -19.83 -3.99
N PHE A 278 8.43 -19.07 -3.20
CA PHE A 278 8.98 -17.96 -2.42
C PHE A 278 9.29 -18.35 -0.97
N SER A 279 10.43 -17.86 -0.48
CA SER A 279 10.84 -17.93 0.92
C SER A 279 11.85 -16.83 1.25
N GLY A 280 12.09 -16.63 2.55
CA GLY A 280 13.08 -15.70 3.07
C GLY A 280 12.49 -14.42 3.66
N ARG A 281 13.40 -13.57 4.14
CA ARG A 281 13.10 -12.32 4.85
C ARG A 281 13.30 -11.12 3.92
N GLY A 282 12.63 -10.00 4.23
CA GLY A 282 12.79 -8.75 3.51
C GLY A 282 12.20 -8.80 2.10
N SER A 283 12.75 -7.99 1.18
CA SER A 283 12.31 -7.91 -0.20
C SER A 283 12.73 -9.16 -0.99
N ILE A 284 11.76 -9.97 -1.43
CA ILE A 284 11.98 -11.12 -2.31
C ILE A 284 11.82 -10.74 -3.79
N LYS A 285 12.39 -11.55 -4.70
CA LYS A 285 12.15 -11.40 -6.13
C LYS A 285 10.69 -11.78 -6.41
N ASN A 286 9.94 -10.85 -6.96
CA ASN A 286 8.55 -11.09 -7.32
C ASN A 286 8.45 -11.79 -8.69
N GLU A 287 7.61 -12.81 -8.80
CA GLU A 287 7.39 -13.57 -10.03
C GLU A 287 5.94 -13.54 -10.51
N PHE A 288 5.05 -12.98 -9.68
CA PHE A 288 3.64 -12.82 -9.99
C PHE A 288 3.07 -11.53 -9.37
N THR A 289 2.11 -10.89 -10.02
CA THR A 289 1.40 -9.73 -9.45
C THR A 289 -0.02 -9.68 -9.96
N ILE A 290 -0.99 -9.62 -9.03
CA ILE A 290 -2.35 -9.18 -9.37
C ILE A 290 -2.36 -7.66 -9.47
N LYS A 291 -2.64 -7.15 -10.67
CA LYS A 291 -2.67 -5.72 -10.96
C LYS A 291 -4.01 -5.09 -10.62
N SER A 292 -5.10 -5.75 -10.97
CA SER A 292 -6.45 -5.20 -10.82
C SER A 292 -7.51 -6.29 -10.76
N PHE A 293 -8.63 -5.99 -10.10
CA PHE A 293 -9.87 -6.76 -10.15
C PHE A 293 -11.04 -5.79 -10.21
N ASN A 294 -11.70 -5.72 -11.37
CA ASN A 294 -12.74 -4.71 -11.61
C ASN A 294 -13.97 -5.35 -12.25
N ARG A 295 -15.15 -4.91 -11.84
CA ARG A 295 -16.41 -5.12 -12.55
C ARG A 295 -16.51 -4.13 -13.70
N ARG A 296 -16.95 -4.60 -14.86
CA ARG A 296 -17.22 -3.82 -16.07
C ARG A 296 -18.66 -3.34 -16.07
N SER A 297 -18.97 -2.38 -16.94
CA SER A 297 -20.33 -1.87 -17.12
C SER A 297 -21.32 -2.90 -17.69
N ASP A 298 -20.81 -3.97 -18.31
CA ASP A 298 -21.57 -5.09 -18.89
C ASP A 298 -21.73 -6.28 -17.92
N ASP A 299 -21.56 -6.05 -16.61
CA ASP A 299 -21.64 -7.07 -15.54
C ASP A 299 -20.60 -8.21 -15.61
N GLN A 300 -19.61 -8.10 -16.50
CA GLN A 300 -18.44 -8.97 -16.54
C GLN A 300 -17.34 -8.46 -15.61
N TYR A 301 -16.31 -9.26 -15.39
CA TYR A 301 -15.18 -8.89 -14.54
C TYR A 301 -13.84 -9.07 -15.26
N GLU A 302 -12.86 -8.28 -14.84
CA GLU A 302 -11.50 -8.34 -15.36
C GLU A 302 -10.49 -8.52 -14.24
N VAL A 303 -9.65 -9.54 -14.39
CA VAL A 303 -8.48 -9.77 -13.51
C VAL A 303 -7.21 -9.49 -14.31
N GLY A 304 -6.59 -8.35 -14.02
CA GLY A 304 -5.31 -7.96 -14.61
C GLY A 304 -4.15 -8.55 -13.81
N TYR A 305 -3.14 -9.11 -14.49
CA TYR A 305 -1.97 -9.72 -13.85
C TYR A 305 -0.67 -9.50 -14.63
N TRP A 306 0.45 -9.68 -13.95
CA TRP A 306 1.75 -9.98 -14.57
C TRP A 306 2.27 -11.30 -13.99
N HIS A 307 2.87 -12.13 -14.83
CA HIS A 307 3.44 -13.42 -14.46
C HIS A 307 4.77 -13.64 -15.20
N ILE A 308 5.79 -14.19 -14.54
CA ILE A 308 7.12 -14.37 -15.14
C ILE A 308 7.12 -15.28 -16.41
N LYS A 309 6.38 -16.39 -16.38
CA LYS A 309 6.17 -17.30 -17.53
C LYS A 309 5.18 -16.77 -18.58
N TYR A 310 4.02 -16.24 -18.15
CA TYR A 310 2.90 -15.90 -19.06
C TYR A 310 2.82 -14.41 -19.44
N GLY A 311 3.73 -13.57 -18.94
CA GLY A 311 3.76 -12.15 -19.22
C GLY A 311 2.59 -11.38 -18.59
N ASP A 312 2.27 -10.25 -19.21
CA ASP A 312 1.12 -9.41 -18.86
C ASP A 312 -0.17 -9.97 -19.45
N GLY A 313 -1.25 -10.01 -18.66
CA GLY A 313 -2.55 -10.49 -19.12
C GLY A 313 -3.72 -9.82 -18.40
N THR A 314 -4.90 -9.90 -19.01
CA THR A 314 -6.17 -9.58 -18.37
C THR A 314 -7.15 -10.71 -18.68
N ILE A 315 -7.58 -11.45 -17.66
CA ILE A 315 -8.60 -12.50 -17.76
C ILE A 315 -9.96 -11.82 -17.77
N LEU A 316 -10.81 -12.21 -18.72
CA LEU A 316 -12.22 -11.82 -18.77
C LEU A 316 -13.07 -12.91 -18.12
N LEU A 317 -13.94 -12.52 -17.21
CA LEU A 317 -14.85 -13.40 -16.49
C LEU A 317 -16.30 -13.01 -16.78
N ASP A 318 -17.18 -14.00 -16.92
CA ASP A 318 -18.62 -13.77 -17.02
C ASP A 318 -19.24 -13.31 -15.68
N GLY A 319 -20.56 -13.09 -15.68
CA GLY A 319 -21.31 -12.67 -14.49
C GLY A 319 -21.31 -13.70 -13.35
N ASP A 320 -21.00 -14.97 -13.65
CA ASP A 320 -20.89 -16.08 -12.71
C ASP A 320 -19.44 -16.34 -12.28
N LEU A 321 -18.51 -15.48 -12.73
CA LEU A 321 -17.08 -15.48 -12.42
C LEU A 321 -16.29 -16.61 -13.11
N ASN A 322 -16.80 -17.17 -14.21
CA ASN A 322 -16.08 -18.16 -15.01
C ASN A 322 -15.17 -17.47 -16.04
N PRO A 323 -13.95 -17.99 -16.30
CA PRO A 323 -13.10 -17.50 -17.38
C PRO A 323 -13.72 -17.72 -18.76
N ILE A 324 -13.96 -16.63 -19.48
CA ILE A 324 -14.54 -16.64 -20.83
C ILE A 324 -13.61 -16.06 -21.90
N GLY A 325 -12.44 -15.52 -21.51
CA GLY A 325 -11.46 -15.05 -22.48
C GLY A 325 -10.40 -14.14 -21.90
N LYS A 326 -9.81 -13.32 -22.77
CA LYS A 326 -8.80 -12.32 -22.43
C LYS A 326 -9.20 -10.96 -22.96
N VAL A 327 -8.86 -9.91 -22.23
CA VAL A 327 -9.04 -8.52 -22.68
C VAL A 327 -7.71 -7.98 -23.18
N LEU A 328 -7.69 -7.52 -24.44
CA LEU A 328 -6.55 -6.80 -25.00
C LEU A 328 -6.66 -5.33 -24.62
N LYS A 329 -5.71 -4.85 -23.81
CA LYS A 329 -5.63 -3.44 -23.40
C LYS A 329 -4.45 -2.78 -24.08
N SER A 330 -4.65 -1.56 -24.56
CA SER A 330 -3.54 -0.71 -24.97
C SER A 330 -2.69 -0.34 -23.74
N GLU A 331 -1.37 -0.26 -23.92
CA GLU A 331 -0.49 0.22 -22.86
C GLU A 331 -0.81 1.69 -22.57
N LYS A 332 -1.21 1.98 -21.33
CA LYS A 332 -1.38 3.35 -20.85
C LYS A 332 0.00 3.89 -20.43
N LEU A 333 0.30 5.14 -20.81
CA LEU A 333 1.52 5.82 -20.34
C LEU A 333 1.60 5.83 -18.81
N PHE A 334 2.74 5.50 -18.24
CA PHE A 334 2.94 5.44 -16.77
C PHE A 334 1.95 4.50 -16.08
N SER A 335 1.61 3.39 -16.75
CA SER A 335 0.84 2.30 -16.17
C SER A 335 1.68 1.45 -15.22
N ARG A 336 3.02 1.54 -15.31
CA ARG A 336 3.96 0.85 -14.42
C ARG A 336 4.79 1.87 -13.67
N ARG A 337 4.98 1.64 -12.37
CA ARG A 337 5.89 2.47 -11.56
C ARG A 337 7.35 2.30 -11.96
N PHE A 338 7.74 1.09 -12.37
CA PHE A 338 9.10 0.71 -12.71
C PHE A 338 9.13 0.09 -14.10
N ASN A 339 10.17 0.37 -14.88
CA ASN A 339 10.39 -0.25 -16.21
C ASN A 339 9.15 -0.17 -17.11
N ASP A 340 8.53 1.01 -17.18
CA ASP A 340 7.42 1.22 -18.10
C ASP A 340 7.95 1.19 -19.54
N SER A 341 7.64 0.11 -20.27
CA SER A 341 8.07 -0.11 -21.66
C SER A 341 7.49 0.92 -22.63
N SER A 342 6.43 1.63 -22.25
CA SER A 342 5.83 2.66 -23.10
C SER A 342 6.66 3.94 -23.17
N VAL A 343 7.71 4.08 -22.36
CA VAL A 343 8.56 5.27 -22.28
C VAL A 343 10.03 4.90 -22.38
N LYS A 344 10.76 5.57 -23.27
CA LYS A 344 12.20 5.36 -23.43
C LYS A 344 12.99 6.07 -22.33
N VAL A 345 14.09 5.46 -21.93
CA VAL A 345 15.12 6.08 -21.09
C VAL A 345 15.86 7.13 -21.93
N GLU A 346 16.05 8.33 -21.39
CA GLU A 346 16.71 9.47 -22.02
C GLU A 346 18.21 9.50 -21.70
N GLY A 347 18.60 9.09 -20.49
CA GLY A 347 20.01 9.02 -20.09
C GLY A 347 20.78 7.84 -20.70
N ASP A 348 22.09 7.99 -20.77
CA ASP A 348 23.03 7.02 -21.35
C ASP A 348 23.72 6.11 -20.31
N PHE A 349 23.53 6.38 -19.02
CA PHE A 349 24.16 5.60 -17.96
C PHE A 349 23.59 4.16 -17.93
N PRO A 350 24.43 3.11 -17.94
CA PRO A 350 23.98 1.72 -17.95
C PRO A 350 23.05 1.36 -16.77
N GLY A 351 21.90 0.78 -17.09
CA GLY A 351 20.93 0.31 -16.10
C GLY A 351 19.97 1.38 -15.58
N LEU A 352 19.94 2.58 -16.17
CA LEU A 352 18.87 3.55 -15.95
C LEU A 352 17.50 2.96 -16.32
N GLN A 353 16.51 3.32 -15.52
CA GLN A 353 15.12 2.90 -15.66
C GLN A 353 14.21 4.12 -15.51
N VAL A 354 13.14 4.15 -16.30
CA VAL A 354 12.06 5.12 -16.10
C VAL A 354 11.27 4.72 -14.85
N ILE A 355 11.12 5.67 -13.94
CA ILE A 355 10.24 5.59 -12.78
C ILE A 355 9.11 6.59 -12.95
N SER A 356 7.90 6.18 -12.59
CA SER A 356 6.77 7.09 -12.56
C SER A 356 5.84 6.88 -11.38
N THR A 357 5.13 7.94 -10.98
CA THR A 357 4.02 7.86 -10.04
C THR A 357 2.86 8.70 -10.54
N ASN A 358 1.64 8.19 -10.37
CA ASN A 358 0.43 8.96 -10.62
C ASN A 358 0.18 9.94 -9.47
N ASP A 359 -0.62 10.97 -9.74
CA ASP A 359 -1.12 11.86 -8.70
C ASP A 359 -2.06 11.15 -7.73
N LYS A 360 -2.12 11.67 -6.50
CA LYS A 360 -3.03 11.19 -5.45
C LYS A 360 -4.27 12.08 -5.28
N GLY A 361 -4.32 13.21 -5.99
CA GLY A 361 -5.39 14.17 -5.89
C GLY A 361 -6.44 13.95 -6.97
N GLU A 362 -7.40 14.86 -7.03
CA GLU A 362 -8.34 14.96 -8.13
C GLU A 362 -7.94 16.11 -9.05
N SER A 363 -7.98 15.87 -10.36
CA SER A 363 -7.82 16.92 -11.35
C SER A 363 -9.12 17.72 -11.43
N SER A 364 -9.02 19.05 -11.44
CA SER A 364 -10.16 19.93 -11.74
C SER A 364 -10.64 19.83 -13.20
N GLU A 365 -9.82 19.23 -14.07
CA GLU A 365 -10.18 18.97 -15.46
C GLU A 365 -10.65 17.53 -15.63
N LEU A 366 -11.86 17.37 -16.17
CA LEU A 366 -12.47 16.07 -16.45
C LEU A 366 -11.63 15.28 -17.46
N GLY A 367 -11.37 14.01 -17.15
CA GLY A 367 -10.59 13.13 -18.03
C GLY A 367 -9.12 13.50 -18.11
N VAL A 368 -8.58 14.14 -17.07
CA VAL A 368 -7.16 14.43 -16.94
C VAL A 368 -6.63 13.78 -15.66
N ARG A 369 -5.43 13.20 -15.78
CA ARG A 369 -4.61 12.82 -14.62
C ARG A 369 -3.21 13.38 -14.77
N TYR A 370 -2.48 13.45 -13.66
CA TYR A 370 -1.09 13.85 -13.64
C TYR A 370 -0.17 12.68 -13.31
N ALA A 371 1.04 12.69 -13.87
CA ALA A 371 2.05 11.71 -13.53
C ALA A 371 3.41 12.38 -13.43
N LEU A 372 4.21 11.99 -12.44
CA LEU A 372 5.62 12.33 -12.38
C LEU A 372 6.44 11.24 -13.08
N LYS A 373 7.48 11.64 -13.83
CA LYS A 373 8.47 10.74 -14.44
C LYS A 373 9.88 11.23 -14.13
N TRP A 374 10.76 10.30 -13.76
CA TRP A 374 12.20 10.55 -13.61
C TRP A 374 12.98 9.27 -13.93
N GLU A 375 14.31 9.37 -14.00
CA GLU A 375 15.18 8.24 -14.30
C GLU A 375 16.15 7.96 -13.15
N THR A 376 16.28 6.69 -12.80
CA THR A 376 17.24 6.26 -11.78
C THR A 376 17.60 4.80 -11.99
N LEU A 377 18.62 4.33 -11.28
CA LEU A 377 18.95 2.90 -11.25
C LEU A 377 17.87 2.15 -10.46
N GLY A 378 17.61 0.90 -10.86
CA GLY A 378 16.63 0.04 -10.18
C GLY A 378 16.98 -0.27 -8.71
N SER A 379 16.18 -1.12 -8.08
CA SER A 379 16.42 -1.57 -6.71
C SER A 379 17.76 -2.29 -6.55
N ASN A 380 18.35 -2.23 -5.34
CA ASN A 380 19.65 -2.85 -5.01
C ASN A 380 19.64 -3.58 -3.66
N ARG A 381 18.53 -4.29 -3.35
CA ARG A 381 18.38 -5.09 -2.10
C ARG A 381 18.78 -4.33 -0.83
N ASP A 382 18.30 -3.10 -0.71
CA ASP A 382 18.57 -2.22 0.42
C ASP A 382 20.07 -1.88 0.64
N LYS A 383 20.89 -1.92 -0.41
CA LYS A 383 22.34 -1.64 -0.37
C LYS A 383 22.73 -0.41 -1.17
N PRO A 384 23.78 0.32 -0.73
CA PRO A 384 24.39 1.37 -1.54
C PRO A 384 24.91 0.82 -2.87
N ARG A 385 24.96 1.69 -3.88
CA ARG A 385 25.60 1.40 -5.17
C ARG A 385 27.02 1.94 -5.16
N GLU A 386 27.96 1.16 -5.67
CA GLU A 386 29.32 1.63 -5.90
C GLU A 386 29.34 2.70 -7.01
N LYS A 387 30.33 3.59 -6.94
CA LYS A 387 30.54 4.62 -7.96
C LYS A 387 31.09 3.99 -9.25
N PRO A 388 30.85 4.60 -10.43
CA PRO A 388 30.18 5.89 -10.64
C PRO A 388 28.65 5.80 -10.51
N TRP A 389 28.03 6.94 -10.20
CA TRP A 389 26.57 7.11 -10.20
C TRP A 389 26.13 7.87 -11.44
N PRO A 390 24.87 7.70 -11.92
CA PRO A 390 24.34 8.52 -12.99
C PRO A 390 24.34 10.00 -12.59
N SER A 391 24.48 10.88 -13.57
CA SER A 391 24.21 12.31 -13.39
C SER A 391 22.74 12.54 -13.00
N PRO A 392 22.40 13.68 -12.38
CA PRO A 392 21.01 14.02 -12.06
C PRO A 392 20.12 13.93 -13.30
N SER A 393 18.98 13.24 -13.17
CA SER A 393 17.96 13.14 -14.21
C SER A 393 16.89 14.21 -14.05
N SER A 394 16.18 14.51 -15.14
CA SER A 394 15.05 15.43 -15.13
C SER A 394 13.82 14.80 -14.45
N LEU A 395 13.15 15.58 -13.60
CA LEU A 395 11.83 15.26 -13.05
C LEU A 395 10.76 15.99 -13.89
N TYR A 396 9.92 15.22 -14.56
CA TYR A 396 8.85 15.72 -15.42
C TYR A 396 7.49 15.59 -14.72
N LEU A 397 6.62 16.59 -14.87
CA LEU A 397 5.19 16.45 -14.64
C LEU A 397 4.48 16.34 -16.00
N TYR A 398 3.82 15.20 -16.21
CA TYR A 398 2.96 14.96 -17.36
C TYR A 398 1.51 15.26 -16.98
N LYS A 399 0.80 15.98 -17.86
CA LYS A 399 -0.66 16.10 -17.85
C LYS A 399 -1.20 15.20 -18.95
N ILE A 400 -1.99 14.20 -18.57
CA ILE A 400 -2.40 13.11 -19.47
C ILE A 400 -3.90 13.12 -19.61
N LYS A 401 -4.38 13.25 -20.85
CA LYS A 401 -5.78 13.09 -21.18
C LYS A 401 -6.12 11.60 -21.19
N THR A 402 -7.08 11.19 -20.37
CA THR A 402 -7.62 9.84 -20.36
C THR A 402 -8.81 9.81 -21.31
N ASN A 403 -8.77 8.93 -22.31
CA ASN A 403 -9.98 8.57 -23.04
C ASN A 403 -10.80 7.70 -22.09
N ASN A 404 -12.01 8.14 -21.77
CA ASN A 404 -12.97 7.35 -20.99
C ASN A 404 -13.28 6.03 -21.68
#